data_AF-A0A3A8IPG0-F1
#
_entry.id   AF-A0A3A8IPG0-F1
#
_cell.length_a   1.000
_cell.length_b   1.000
_cell.length_c   1.000
_cell.angle_alpha   90.00
_cell.angle_beta   90.00
_cell.angle_gamma   90.00
#
_symmetry.space_group_name_H-M   'P 1'
#
loop_
_entity.id
_entity.type
_entity.pdbx_description
1 polymer ?
#
loop_
_entity_poly.entity_id
_entity_poly.type
_entity_poly.pdbx_seq_one_letter_code
_entity_poly.pdbx_strand_id
1 'polypeptide(L)'
;MDMRWKNRGSLIRNALGLGLGVGLLFAGTPGIAEDTTGKGCTWFDGVESCPMDASKLSATNEGLLVESTDGRQSGVSLHLEGATGWDAWLSPLEPDGSSRMLLTYIGAQPDGTSELLERVVVARSKAEDQGAIYVDPSVHGASTYTVRGYVDGKLAFERFGVAPVPESFGGPAGPGDDAKFSRLVAFPGKWGSGHGVVAGPNGEGCTPGLDFPFPKPVRFPDHTLSVAVDLVTFRPEGVQSNAHALREVSLQGVGLQSFTLQKVARTP
;
A
#
# COMPACT_ATOMS: atom_id res chain seq x y z
N MET A 1 19.60 25.72 18.14
CA MET A 1 19.27 26.20 16.77
C MET A 1 17.86 25.74 16.50
N ASP A 2 16.90 26.63 16.71
CA ASP A 2 15.46 26.34 16.61
C ASP A 2 15.01 26.42 15.15
N MET A 3 14.51 25.32 14.60
CA MET A 3 13.82 25.36 13.31
C MET A 3 12.32 25.53 13.54
N ARG A 4 11.88 26.78 13.38
CA ARG A 4 10.48 27.18 13.22
C ARG A 4 9.94 26.62 11.90
N TRP A 5 8.95 25.75 11.96
CA TRP A 5 8.16 25.39 10.79
C TRP A 5 7.23 26.55 10.44
N LYS A 6 7.37 27.07 9.22
CA LYS A 6 6.50 28.13 8.67
C LYS A 6 5.14 27.54 8.35
N ASN A 7 4.12 28.09 9.00
CA ASN A 7 2.73 28.06 8.55
C ASN A 7 2.61 28.45 7.07
N ARG A 8 1.94 27.61 6.29
CA ARG A 8 1.23 28.02 5.06
C ARG A 8 -0.20 27.47 5.11
N GLY A 9 -1.10 28.18 5.79
CA GLY A 9 -2.46 28.39 5.25
C GLY A 9 -2.34 29.38 4.08
N SER A 10 -3.23 29.49 3.10
CA SER A 10 -4.69 29.42 3.06
C SER A 10 -5.06 29.52 1.55
N LEU A 11 -6.17 29.00 1.02
CA LEU A 11 -7.48 29.67 1.03
C LEU A 11 -8.64 28.75 0.60
N ILE A 12 -9.68 28.84 1.43
CA ILE A 12 -11.05 28.31 1.33
C ILE A 12 -11.88 29.18 0.37
N ARG A 13 -12.88 28.61 -0.32
CA ARG A 13 -14.20 29.24 -0.60
C ARG A 13 -15.27 28.14 -0.70
N ASN A 14 -16.06 27.94 0.36
CA ASN A 14 -17.41 28.50 0.60
C ASN A 14 -18.55 27.61 0.07
N ALA A 15 -19.27 26.99 1.01
CA ALA A 15 -20.73 26.98 0.99
C ALA A 15 -21.23 27.03 2.45
N LEU A 16 -21.79 28.18 2.81
CA LEU A 16 -22.52 28.41 4.04
C LEU A 16 -23.81 27.58 4.03
N GLY A 17 -24.05 26.87 5.13
CA GLY A 17 -25.35 26.32 5.52
C GLY A 17 -25.43 26.33 7.04
N LEU A 18 -26.11 27.33 7.57
CA LEU A 18 -26.32 27.58 9.01
C LEU A 18 -26.98 26.39 9.71
N GLY A 19 -26.46 25.99 10.87
CA GLY A 19 -27.11 25.04 11.76
C GLY A 19 -26.35 24.91 13.08
N LEU A 20 -26.85 25.57 14.12
CA LEU A 20 -26.37 25.55 15.51
C LEU A 20 -26.16 24.11 16.04
N GLY A 21 -24.99 23.83 16.61
CA GLY A 21 -24.75 22.56 17.32
C GLY A 21 -23.39 22.53 17.98
N VAL A 22 -23.38 22.58 19.31
CA VAL A 22 -22.22 22.40 20.18
C VAL A 22 -21.42 21.16 19.79
N GLY A 23 -20.11 21.29 19.57
CA GLY A 23 -19.24 20.14 19.32
C GLY A 23 -17.83 20.44 19.81
N LEU A 24 -17.42 19.77 20.89
CA LEU A 24 -16.08 19.86 21.47
C LEU A 24 -15.00 19.65 20.40
N LEU A 25 -14.06 20.59 20.32
CA LEU A 25 -12.78 20.40 19.65
C LEU A 25 -11.96 19.38 20.46
N PHE A 26 -12.03 18.10 20.08
CA PHE A 26 -11.03 17.13 20.50
C PHE A 26 -9.78 17.35 19.66
N ALA A 27 -8.83 18.11 20.21
CA ALA A 27 -7.44 18.00 19.80
C ALA A 27 -6.94 16.62 20.24
N GLY A 28 -6.94 15.66 19.32
CA GLY A 28 -6.39 14.33 19.54
C GLY A 28 -4.87 14.40 19.66
N THR A 29 -4.36 14.41 20.88
CA THR A 29 -3.01 13.90 21.16
C THR A 29 -2.95 12.42 20.75
N PRO A 30 -1.87 11.93 20.11
CA PRO A 30 -1.73 10.50 19.82
C PRO A 30 -1.58 9.77 21.15
N GLY A 31 -2.70 9.23 21.65
CA GLY A 31 -2.78 8.44 22.86
C GLY A 31 -2.86 6.97 22.50
N ILE A 32 -1.87 6.20 22.94
CA ILE A 32 -1.92 4.74 22.92
C ILE A 32 -2.95 4.32 23.97
N ALA A 33 -4.11 3.86 23.53
CA ALA A 33 -5.07 3.17 24.40
C ALA A 33 -4.76 1.67 24.33
N GLU A 34 -4.06 1.15 25.34
CA GLU A 34 -3.93 -0.30 25.54
C GLU A 34 -5.25 -0.82 26.15
N ASP A 35 -6.04 -1.56 25.36
CA ASP A 35 -7.20 -2.28 25.91
C ASP A 35 -6.87 -3.75 26.20
N THR A 36 -7.39 -4.22 27.31
CA THR A 36 -6.89 -5.33 28.14
C THR A 36 -7.41 -6.71 27.75
N THR A 37 -7.94 -6.86 26.55
CA THR A 37 -8.41 -8.16 26.01
C THR A 37 -7.98 -8.44 24.56
N GLY A 38 -7.27 -7.50 23.91
CA GLY A 38 -6.78 -7.56 22.52
C GLY A 38 -5.42 -6.87 22.36
N LYS A 39 -4.38 -7.48 22.91
CA LYS A 39 -3.06 -6.83 23.15
C LYS A 39 -2.36 -6.41 21.85
N GLY A 40 -2.33 -5.10 21.58
CA GLY A 40 -1.27 -4.48 20.75
C GLY A 40 -1.71 -3.54 19.63
N CYS A 41 -3.02 -3.39 19.36
CA CYS A 41 -3.47 -2.42 18.36
C CYS A 41 -3.24 -0.97 18.83
N THR A 42 -3.01 -0.05 17.90
CA THR A 42 -2.78 1.36 18.17
C THR A 42 -3.35 2.24 17.05
N TRP A 43 -3.61 3.50 17.36
CA TRP A 43 -4.08 4.47 16.37
C TRP A 43 -2.89 5.26 15.81
N PHE A 44 -2.72 5.24 14.50
CA PHE A 44 -1.69 6.00 13.80
C PHE A 44 -2.30 6.70 12.57
N ASP A 45 -2.11 8.02 12.49
CA ASP A 45 -2.73 8.89 11.46
C ASP A 45 -4.24 8.67 11.24
N GLY A 46 -4.97 8.41 12.33
CA GLY A 46 -6.42 8.21 12.28
C GLY A 46 -6.86 6.86 11.70
N VAL A 47 -5.94 5.90 11.61
CA VAL A 47 -6.17 4.51 11.21
C VAL A 47 -5.80 3.58 12.36
N GLU A 48 -6.69 2.65 12.70
CA GLU A 48 -6.38 1.60 13.68
C GLU A 48 -5.44 0.58 13.03
N SER A 49 -4.32 0.33 13.70
CA SER A 49 -3.22 -0.51 13.25
C SER A 49 -3.01 -1.63 14.26
N CYS A 50 -3.09 -2.88 13.82
CA CYS A 50 -2.97 -4.07 14.66
C CYS A 50 -1.75 -4.90 14.29
N PRO A 51 -0.92 -5.37 15.24
CA PRO A 51 0.22 -6.22 14.92
C PRO A 51 -0.26 -7.55 14.34
N MET A 52 0.47 -8.06 13.35
CA MET A 52 0.24 -9.38 12.78
C MET A 52 1.33 -10.35 13.20
N ASP A 53 0.98 -11.63 13.33
CA ASP A 53 1.90 -12.70 13.68
C ASP A 53 2.75 -12.36 14.92
N ALA A 54 4.03 -12.72 14.91
CA ALA A 54 5.01 -12.35 15.92
C ALA A 54 5.53 -10.92 15.69
N SER A 55 4.66 -9.91 15.84
CA SER A 55 5.03 -8.50 15.73
C SER A 55 4.60 -7.66 16.93
N LYS A 56 5.29 -6.55 17.16
CA LYS A 56 4.91 -5.49 18.10
C LYS A 56 4.87 -4.14 17.39
N LEU A 57 4.01 -3.25 17.87
CA LEU A 57 3.86 -1.89 17.37
C LEU A 57 4.37 -0.89 18.41
N SER A 58 5.11 0.12 17.96
CA SER A 58 5.58 1.20 18.84
C SER A 58 5.63 2.54 18.11
N ALA A 59 5.05 3.58 18.71
CA ALA A 59 5.10 4.92 18.16
C ALA A 59 6.49 5.52 18.39
N THR A 60 7.05 6.13 17.34
CA THR A 60 8.36 6.79 17.36
C THR A 60 8.24 8.20 16.77
N ASN A 61 9.30 8.99 16.85
CA ASN A 61 9.35 10.30 16.18
C ASN A 61 9.39 10.18 14.64
N GLU A 62 9.66 9.00 14.10
CA GLU A 62 9.73 8.73 12.66
C GLU A 62 8.45 8.10 12.10
N GLY A 63 7.50 7.73 12.97
CA GLY A 63 6.26 7.05 12.62
C GLY A 63 5.98 5.84 13.51
N LEU A 64 5.09 4.95 13.05
CA LEU A 64 4.75 3.71 13.71
C LEU A 64 5.73 2.59 13.33
N LEU A 65 6.61 2.23 14.25
CA LEU A 65 7.55 1.12 14.10
C LEU A 65 6.82 -0.22 14.30
N VAL A 66 6.95 -1.09 13.31
CA VAL A 66 6.50 -2.49 13.27
C VAL A 66 7.74 -3.36 13.39
N GLU A 67 7.87 -4.10 14.49
CA GLU A 67 9.06 -4.89 14.79
C GLU A 67 8.69 -6.34 15.06
N SER A 68 9.48 -7.26 14.51
CA SER A 68 9.38 -8.69 14.74
C SER A 68 9.74 -9.05 16.18
N THR A 69 8.95 -9.91 16.81
CA THR A 69 9.24 -10.46 18.14
C THR A 69 9.96 -11.80 18.08
N ASP A 70 10.00 -12.45 16.91
CA ASP A 70 10.72 -13.70 16.67
C ASP A 70 11.98 -13.53 15.76
N GLY A 71 12.21 -12.31 15.27
CA GLY A 71 13.33 -11.95 14.42
C GLY A 71 13.22 -12.42 12.96
N ARG A 72 12.06 -12.93 12.52
CA ARG A 72 11.88 -13.51 11.18
C ARG A 72 11.03 -12.63 10.28
N GLN A 73 9.90 -12.16 10.78
CA GLN A 73 8.93 -11.37 10.02
C GLN A 73 8.29 -10.30 10.90
N SER A 74 8.02 -9.15 10.30
CA SER A 74 7.27 -8.05 10.90
C SER A 74 6.00 -7.82 10.08
N GLY A 75 4.90 -7.48 10.75
CA GLY A 75 3.62 -7.29 10.08
C GLY A 75 2.62 -6.45 10.85
N VAL A 76 1.80 -5.72 10.10
CA VAL A 76 0.72 -4.86 10.63
C VAL A 76 -0.49 -4.93 9.70
N SER A 77 -1.67 -5.00 10.30
CA SER A 77 -2.95 -4.83 9.64
C SER A 77 -3.46 -3.41 9.88
N LEU A 78 -3.92 -2.74 8.84
CA LEU A 78 -4.52 -1.40 8.85
C LEU A 78 -6.02 -1.53 8.62
N HIS A 79 -6.82 -1.13 9.61
CA HIS A 79 -8.28 -1.17 9.52
C HIS A 79 -8.80 0.08 8.80
N LEU A 80 -9.35 -0.13 7.60
CA LEU A 80 -9.70 0.90 6.63
C LEU A 80 -11.20 0.88 6.31
N GLU A 81 -12.03 0.53 7.28
CA GLU A 81 -13.47 0.33 7.10
C GLU A 81 -14.14 1.55 6.42
N GLY A 82 -14.80 1.27 5.31
CA GLY A 82 -15.51 2.25 4.50
C GLY A 82 -14.61 3.14 3.64
N ALA A 83 -13.29 2.97 3.68
CA ALA A 83 -12.38 3.78 2.87
C ALA A 83 -12.50 3.38 1.40
N THR A 84 -12.60 4.37 0.52
CA THR A 84 -12.55 4.15 -0.93
C THR A 84 -11.13 4.01 -1.45
N GLY A 85 -10.12 4.39 -0.65
CA GLY A 85 -8.68 4.30 -0.92
C GLY A 85 -7.80 4.51 0.31
N TRP A 86 -6.49 4.28 0.18
CA TRP A 86 -5.52 4.41 1.27
C TRP A 86 -4.11 4.69 0.74
N ASP A 87 -3.22 5.15 1.60
CA ASP A 87 -1.83 5.42 1.26
C ASP A 87 -0.96 5.24 2.52
N ALA A 88 0.23 4.66 2.40
CA ALA A 88 1.17 4.60 3.51
C ALA A 88 2.63 4.74 3.09
N TRP A 89 3.33 5.59 3.83
CA TRP A 89 4.77 5.79 3.70
C TRP A 89 5.54 4.80 4.55
N LEU A 90 6.44 4.03 3.93
CA LEU A 90 7.15 2.93 4.57
C LEU A 90 8.66 3.22 4.66
N SER A 91 9.34 2.63 5.65
CA SER A 91 10.81 2.65 5.74
C SER A 91 11.31 1.44 6.56
N PRO A 92 12.26 0.59 6.08
CA PRO A 92 12.97 0.72 4.83
C PRO A 92 12.10 0.35 3.62
N LEU A 93 12.47 0.91 2.46
CA LEU A 93 11.81 0.71 1.17
C LEU A 93 12.63 -0.15 0.22
N GLU A 94 13.65 -0.86 0.68
CA GLU A 94 14.51 -1.65 -0.20
C GLU A 94 14.33 -3.13 0.09
N PRO A 95 13.89 -3.94 -0.88
CA PRO A 95 14.08 -5.36 -0.83
C PRO A 95 15.54 -5.61 -1.18
N ASP A 96 16.28 -6.21 -0.26
CA ASP A 96 17.56 -6.83 -0.58
C ASP A 96 17.32 -8.20 -1.25
N GLY A 97 18.39 -8.97 -1.49
CA GLY A 97 18.25 -10.28 -2.14
C GLY A 97 17.45 -11.32 -1.33
N SER A 98 17.17 -11.04 -0.06
CA SER A 98 16.50 -11.93 0.89
C SER A 98 15.24 -11.34 1.55
N SER A 99 14.93 -10.06 1.29
CA SER A 99 13.80 -9.37 1.90
C SER A 99 12.76 -8.90 0.87
N ARG A 100 11.52 -8.76 1.32
CA ARG A 100 10.40 -8.27 0.51
C ARG A 100 9.27 -7.70 1.36
N MET A 101 8.40 -6.95 0.72
CA MET A 101 7.14 -6.50 1.29
C MET A 101 5.98 -7.22 0.60
N LEU A 102 5.10 -7.83 1.39
CA LEU A 102 3.82 -8.37 0.95
C LEU A 102 2.71 -7.43 1.40
N LEU A 103 1.85 -7.04 0.46
CA LEU A 103 0.66 -6.24 0.69
C LEU A 103 -0.56 -7.09 0.33
N THR A 104 -1.52 -7.21 1.24
CA THR A 104 -2.79 -7.89 0.99
C THR A 104 -3.93 -6.90 1.17
N TYR A 105 -4.80 -6.81 0.15
CA TYR A 105 -5.92 -5.87 0.10
C TYR A 105 -7.23 -6.64 0.30
N ILE A 106 -7.98 -6.27 1.33
CA ILE A 106 -9.29 -6.85 1.63
C ILE A 106 -10.35 -5.76 1.51
N GLY A 107 -11.34 -6.03 0.66
CA GLY A 107 -12.52 -5.20 0.47
C GLY A 107 -13.71 -5.66 1.31
N ALA A 108 -14.73 -4.80 1.38
CA ALA A 108 -16.03 -5.12 1.92
C ALA A 108 -17.11 -5.07 0.81
N GLN A 109 -17.88 -6.15 0.72
CA GLN A 109 -19.12 -6.23 -0.06
C GLN A 109 -20.25 -5.41 0.60
N PRO A 110 -21.36 -5.13 -0.11
CA PRO A 110 -22.50 -4.40 0.47
C PRO A 110 -23.07 -5.01 1.76
N ASP A 111 -22.95 -6.32 1.94
CA ASP A 111 -23.44 -7.05 3.11
C ASP A 111 -22.41 -7.11 4.26
N GLY A 112 -21.23 -6.52 4.08
CA GLY A 112 -20.12 -6.53 5.04
C GLY A 112 -19.21 -7.76 4.93
N THR A 113 -19.47 -8.69 4.01
CA THR A 113 -18.60 -9.84 3.76
C THR A 113 -17.26 -9.38 3.20
N SER A 114 -16.17 -9.97 3.70
CA SER A 114 -14.81 -9.69 3.20
C SER A 114 -14.58 -10.30 1.82
N GLU A 115 -13.90 -9.56 0.96
CA GLU A 115 -13.41 -10.03 -0.34
C GLU A 115 -11.90 -9.79 -0.44
N LEU A 116 -11.15 -10.82 -0.83
CA LEU A 116 -9.72 -10.64 -1.16
C LEU A 116 -9.62 -9.97 -2.54
N LEU A 117 -9.11 -8.74 -2.57
CA LEU A 117 -9.05 -7.93 -3.79
C LEU A 117 -7.77 -8.18 -4.58
N GLU A 118 -6.62 -8.20 -3.89
CA GLU A 118 -5.31 -8.35 -4.52
C GLU A 118 -4.27 -8.76 -3.48
N ARG A 119 -3.22 -9.44 -3.96
CA ARG A 119 -1.96 -9.59 -3.24
C ARG A 119 -0.81 -9.10 -4.09
N VAL A 120 -0.02 -8.20 -3.52
CA VAL A 120 1.11 -7.56 -4.17
C VAL A 120 2.37 -7.87 -3.40
N VAL A 121 3.43 -8.24 -4.11
CA VAL A 121 4.77 -8.38 -3.53
C VAL A 121 5.70 -7.37 -4.19
N VAL A 122 6.47 -6.67 -3.37
CA VAL A 122 7.60 -5.87 -3.83
C VAL A 122 8.89 -6.54 -3.39
N ALA A 123 9.69 -6.96 -4.37
CA ALA A 123 10.91 -7.72 -4.17
C ALA A 123 11.95 -7.41 -5.26
N ARG A 124 13.20 -7.87 -5.10
CA ARG A 124 14.20 -7.79 -6.15
C ARG A 124 13.95 -8.89 -7.19
N SER A 125 13.82 -8.52 -8.46
CA SER A 125 13.83 -9.44 -9.60
C SER A 125 15.24 -9.96 -9.84
N LYS A 126 15.35 -11.29 -9.99
CA LYS A 126 16.61 -11.96 -10.34
C LYS A 126 16.93 -11.79 -11.82
N ALA A 127 15.91 -11.76 -12.67
CA ALA A 127 16.08 -11.60 -14.11
C ALA A 127 16.59 -10.20 -14.48
N GLU A 128 16.07 -9.16 -13.82
CA GLU A 128 16.40 -7.75 -14.13
C GLU A 128 17.48 -7.17 -13.21
N ASP A 129 17.78 -7.85 -12.10
CA ASP A 129 18.61 -7.35 -10.99
C ASP A 129 18.14 -5.98 -10.45
N GLN A 130 16.82 -5.82 -10.35
CA GLN A 130 16.12 -4.56 -10.06
C GLN A 130 14.95 -4.77 -9.09
N GLY A 131 14.40 -3.70 -8.53
CA GLY A 131 13.12 -3.80 -7.81
C GLY A 131 12.01 -4.18 -8.78
N ALA A 132 11.04 -4.96 -8.32
CA ALA A 132 9.92 -5.42 -9.14
C ALA A 132 8.64 -5.54 -8.34
N ILE A 133 7.53 -5.29 -9.06
CA ILE A 133 6.17 -5.48 -8.56
C ILE A 133 5.70 -6.84 -9.07
N TYR A 134 5.23 -7.65 -8.14
CA TYR A 134 4.62 -8.93 -8.41
C TYR A 134 3.18 -8.94 -7.92
N VAL A 135 2.30 -9.59 -8.67
CA VAL A 135 0.88 -9.75 -8.37
C VAL A 135 0.56 -11.24 -8.24
N ASP A 136 -0.50 -11.62 -7.52
CA ASP A 136 -1.00 -13.00 -7.43
C ASP A 136 -2.23 -13.16 -8.36
N PRO A 137 -2.06 -13.59 -9.62
CA PRO A 137 -3.17 -13.68 -10.55
C PRO A 137 -4.20 -14.75 -10.14
N SER A 138 -3.86 -15.64 -9.19
CA SER A 138 -4.77 -16.67 -8.69
C SER A 138 -5.85 -16.13 -7.76
N VAL A 139 -5.69 -14.90 -7.22
CA VAL A 139 -6.68 -14.24 -6.36
C VAL A 139 -8.00 -14.05 -7.10
N HIS A 140 -7.94 -13.52 -8.32
CA HIS A 140 -9.12 -13.15 -9.11
C HIS A 140 -9.14 -13.76 -10.52
N GLY A 141 -8.12 -14.54 -10.88
CA GLY A 141 -8.04 -15.26 -12.16
C GLY A 141 -7.71 -14.40 -13.38
N ALA A 142 -7.12 -13.20 -13.21
CA ALA A 142 -6.81 -12.36 -14.36
C ALA A 142 -5.58 -12.89 -15.11
N SER A 143 -5.64 -12.87 -16.43
CA SER A 143 -4.49 -13.19 -17.28
C SER A 143 -3.68 -11.96 -17.68
N THR A 144 -4.26 -10.77 -17.53
CA THR A 144 -3.69 -9.50 -17.96
C THR A 144 -4.12 -8.36 -17.04
N TYR A 145 -3.32 -7.29 -17.05
CA TYR A 145 -3.53 -6.11 -16.22
C TYR A 145 -3.43 -4.85 -17.08
N THR A 146 -4.26 -3.86 -16.75
CA THR A 146 -4.07 -2.48 -17.19
C THR A 146 -3.07 -1.83 -16.23
N VAL A 147 -1.93 -1.38 -16.73
CA VAL A 147 -0.89 -0.68 -15.95
C VAL A 147 -0.87 0.79 -16.35
N ARG A 148 -0.95 1.67 -15.35
CA ARG A 148 -0.90 3.13 -15.52
C ARG A 148 0.29 3.68 -14.77
N GLY A 149 0.94 4.67 -15.34
CA GLY A 149 2.02 5.40 -14.69
C GLY A 149 1.72 6.89 -14.68
N TYR A 150 2.09 7.55 -13.58
CA TYR A 150 1.82 8.96 -13.35
C TYR A 150 3.12 9.73 -13.06
N VAL A 151 3.11 11.01 -13.41
CA VAL A 151 4.14 11.99 -13.04
C VAL A 151 3.43 13.23 -12.53
N ASP A 152 3.75 13.67 -11.32
CA ASP A 152 3.11 14.80 -10.64
C ASP A 152 1.57 14.69 -10.64
N GLY A 153 1.06 13.46 -10.39
CA GLY A 153 -0.37 13.16 -10.39
C GLY A 153 -1.05 13.15 -11.75
N LYS A 154 -0.31 13.31 -12.86
CA LYS A 154 -0.85 13.25 -14.22
C LYS A 154 -0.50 11.94 -14.89
N LEU A 155 -1.45 11.38 -15.63
CA LEU A 155 -1.23 10.15 -16.40
C LEU A 155 -0.12 10.37 -17.45
N ALA A 156 1.00 9.67 -17.27
CA ALA A 156 2.14 9.68 -18.16
C ALA A 156 2.04 8.56 -19.21
N PHE A 157 1.53 7.40 -18.82
CA PHE A 157 1.19 6.32 -19.74
C PHE A 157 0.04 5.47 -19.20
N GLU A 158 -0.65 4.80 -20.12
CA GLU A 158 -1.59 3.71 -19.84
C GLU A 158 -1.30 2.56 -20.82
N ARG A 159 -1.22 1.35 -20.29
CA ARG A 159 -0.94 0.15 -21.08
C ARG A 159 -1.92 -0.96 -20.70
N PHE A 160 -2.61 -1.47 -21.71
CA PHE A 160 -3.56 -2.57 -21.59
C PHE A 160 -2.90 -3.91 -21.91
N GLY A 161 -3.49 -5.01 -21.42
CA GLY A 161 -3.09 -6.36 -21.79
C GLY A 161 -1.70 -6.77 -21.29
N VAL A 162 -1.21 -6.18 -20.20
CA VAL A 162 0.09 -6.53 -19.64
C VAL A 162 -0.03 -7.90 -18.96
N ALA A 163 0.55 -8.93 -19.55
CA ALA A 163 0.61 -10.25 -18.96
C ALA A 163 1.74 -10.31 -17.91
N PRO A 164 1.45 -10.67 -16.64
CA PRO A 164 2.48 -10.85 -15.65
C PRO A 164 3.29 -12.12 -15.99
N VAL A 165 4.60 -12.08 -15.76
CA VAL A 165 5.52 -13.15 -16.14
C VAL A 165 5.94 -13.94 -14.90
N PRO A 166 5.72 -15.27 -14.86
CA PRO A 166 6.18 -16.09 -13.75
C PRO A 166 7.70 -15.97 -13.56
N GLU A 167 8.13 -15.77 -12.32
CA GLU A 167 9.53 -15.70 -11.95
C GLU A 167 9.73 -16.42 -10.61
N SER A 168 10.84 -17.13 -10.45
CA SER A 168 11.16 -17.75 -9.17
C SER A 168 11.67 -16.69 -8.18
N PHE A 169 10.93 -16.50 -7.09
CA PHE A 169 11.31 -15.60 -5.98
C PHE A 169 12.55 -16.05 -5.21
N GLY A 170 12.99 -17.30 -5.38
CA GLY A 170 14.19 -17.80 -4.73
C GLY A 170 14.05 -18.15 -3.25
N GLY A 171 12.86 -18.51 -2.79
CA GLY A 171 12.59 -18.88 -1.41
C GLY A 171 11.16 -18.48 -1.01
N PRO A 172 10.50 -19.27 -0.15
CA PRO A 172 9.04 -19.30 -0.01
C PRO A 172 8.44 -17.91 0.22
N ALA A 173 7.54 -17.45 -0.66
CA ALA A 173 6.85 -16.15 -0.76
C ALA A 173 6.19 -15.64 0.53
N GLY A 174 6.01 -16.54 1.48
CA GLY A 174 5.21 -16.46 2.68
C GLY A 174 4.59 -17.85 2.91
N PRO A 175 3.69 -18.01 3.89
CA PRO A 175 2.91 -19.24 4.00
C PRO A 175 2.08 -19.46 2.71
N GLY A 176 2.41 -20.48 1.91
CA GLY A 176 1.60 -20.86 0.73
C GLY A 176 2.18 -20.58 -0.67
N ASP A 177 3.51 -20.57 -0.80
CA ASP A 177 4.34 -20.83 -2.01
C ASP A 177 4.62 -19.72 -3.05
N ASP A 178 5.88 -19.76 -3.51
CA ASP A 178 6.51 -19.00 -4.62
C ASP A 178 5.79 -19.12 -5.97
N ALA A 179 4.90 -20.09 -6.13
CA ALA A 179 4.28 -20.43 -7.41
C ALA A 179 3.15 -19.50 -7.84
N LYS A 180 2.71 -18.59 -6.96
CA LYS A 180 1.50 -17.78 -7.19
C LYS A 180 1.77 -16.39 -7.72
N PHE A 181 2.93 -15.82 -7.40
CA PHE A 181 3.23 -14.45 -7.76
C PHE A 181 3.93 -14.38 -9.12
N SER A 182 3.60 -13.36 -9.92
CA SER A 182 4.17 -13.15 -11.25
C SER A 182 4.55 -11.69 -11.44
N ARG A 183 5.69 -11.45 -12.08
CA ARG A 183 6.26 -10.10 -12.25
C ARG A 183 5.40 -9.31 -13.21
N LEU A 184 4.93 -8.15 -12.77
CA LEU A 184 4.17 -7.24 -13.60
C LEU A 184 5.08 -6.18 -14.24
N VAL A 185 5.97 -5.58 -13.44
CA VAL A 185 6.95 -4.58 -13.91
C VAL A 185 8.23 -4.61 -13.05
N ALA A 186 9.32 -4.08 -13.59
CA ALA A 186 10.56 -3.81 -12.86
C ALA A 186 10.93 -2.32 -12.90
N PHE A 187 11.75 -1.86 -11.97
CA PHE A 187 12.18 -0.46 -11.85
C PHE A 187 13.57 -0.36 -11.17
N PRO A 188 14.39 0.64 -11.51
CA PRO A 188 15.72 0.76 -10.92
C PRO A 188 15.70 1.40 -9.52
N GLY A 189 16.58 0.89 -8.67
CA GLY A 189 16.82 1.41 -7.33
C GLY A 189 15.66 1.13 -6.37
N LYS A 190 15.61 1.90 -5.29
CA LYS A 190 14.62 1.75 -4.21
C LYS A 190 13.19 1.96 -4.72
N TRP A 191 12.23 1.22 -4.20
CA TRP A 191 10.81 1.57 -4.37
C TRP A 191 10.42 2.68 -3.38
N GLY A 192 9.24 3.28 -3.60
CA GLY A 192 8.61 4.23 -2.69
C GLY A 192 7.47 3.57 -1.91
N SER A 193 6.72 4.38 -1.19
CA SER A 193 5.57 4.01 -0.39
C SER A 193 4.51 3.09 -1.05
N GLY A 194 3.68 2.48 -0.22
CA GLY A 194 2.56 1.64 -0.64
C GLY A 194 1.31 2.49 -0.88
N HIS A 195 0.78 2.54 -2.11
CA HIS A 195 -0.37 3.36 -2.47
C HIS A 195 -1.61 2.52 -2.78
N GLY A 196 -2.78 3.09 -2.52
CA GLY A 196 -4.07 2.56 -2.91
C GLY A 196 -4.97 3.70 -3.35
N VAL A 197 -5.23 3.77 -4.66
CA VAL A 197 -6.19 4.63 -5.37
C VAL A 197 -5.64 5.87 -6.07
N VAL A 198 -5.86 5.88 -7.38
CA VAL A 198 -6.13 7.09 -8.17
C VAL A 198 -7.60 7.04 -8.57
N ALA A 199 -8.34 8.13 -8.37
CA ALA A 199 -9.69 8.25 -8.90
C ALA A 199 -9.64 8.14 -10.44
N GLY A 200 -10.10 7.02 -10.98
CA GLY A 200 -10.33 6.92 -12.42
C GLY A 200 -11.40 7.92 -12.87
N PRO A 201 -11.46 8.29 -14.17
CA PRO A 201 -12.49 9.19 -14.70
C PRO A 201 -13.95 8.78 -14.41
N ASN A 202 -14.17 7.55 -13.95
CA ASN A 202 -15.48 6.99 -13.61
C ASN A 202 -15.69 6.71 -12.11
N GLY A 203 -14.80 7.17 -11.22
CA GLY A 203 -14.94 6.91 -9.77
C GLY A 203 -14.75 5.45 -9.36
N GLU A 204 -14.04 4.65 -10.16
CA GLU A 204 -13.66 3.29 -9.79
C GLU A 204 -12.72 3.31 -8.58
N GLY A 205 -13.18 2.77 -7.45
CA GLY A 205 -12.47 2.72 -6.18
C GLY A 205 -11.40 1.62 -6.12
N CYS A 206 -10.50 1.74 -5.14
CA CYS A 206 -9.53 0.71 -4.73
C CYS A 206 -8.59 0.14 -5.81
N THR A 207 -7.90 0.97 -6.61
CA THR A 207 -6.82 0.47 -7.49
C THR A 207 -5.48 0.39 -6.72
N PRO A 208 -4.85 -0.79 -6.59
CA PRO A 208 -3.52 -0.92 -5.99
C PRO A 208 -2.48 -0.09 -6.76
N GLY A 209 -1.56 0.53 -6.02
CA GLY A 209 -0.47 1.31 -6.58
C GLY A 209 0.78 1.35 -5.73
N LEU A 210 1.87 1.81 -6.32
CA LEU A 210 3.16 1.99 -5.66
C LEU A 210 3.79 3.27 -6.21
N ASP A 211 4.20 4.17 -5.33
CA ASP A 211 4.89 5.38 -5.71
C ASP A 211 6.41 5.22 -5.59
N PHE A 212 7.13 6.24 -6.02
CA PHE A 212 8.57 6.32 -5.92
C PHE A 212 8.96 7.67 -5.33
N PRO A 213 10.03 7.72 -4.50
CA PRO A 213 10.51 8.99 -3.93
C PRO A 213 10.99 9.99 -5.00
N PHE A 214 11.25 9.50 -6.21
CA PHE A 214 11.58 10.27 -7.40
C PHE A 214 11.24 9.45 -8.64
N PRO A 215 10.92 10.07 -9.78
CA PRO A 215 10.51 9.34 -10.99
C PRO A 215 11.50 8.24 -11.38
N LYS A 216 10.98 7.02 -11.58
CA LYS A 216 11.75 5.84 -11.97
C LYS A 216 11.28 5.31 -13.33
N PRO A 217 12.19 4.93 -14.23
CA PRO A 217 11.81 4.25 -15.45
C PRO A 217 11.25 2.87 -15.11
N VAL A 218 9.95 2.70 -15.35
CA VAL A 218 9.29 1.41 -15.22
C VAL A 218 9.54 0.59 -16.47
N ARG A 219 9.81 -0.70 -16.30
CA ARG A 219 10.11 -1.65 -17.37
C ARG A 219 9.08 -2.77 -17.35
N PHE A 220 8.42 -2.93 -18.47
CA PHE A 220 7.53 -4.06 -18.71
C PHE A 220 8.33 -5.33 -19.06
N PRO A 221 7.76 -6.53 -18.84
CA PRO A 221 8.45 -7.79 -19.11
C PRO A 221 8.83 -8.00 -20.58
N ASP A 222 8.17 -7.31 -21.51
CA ASP A 222 8.45 -7.36 -22.95
C ASP A 222 9.45 -6.29 -23.42
N HIS A 223 9.94 -5.44 -22.50
CA HIS A 223 10.94 -4.39 -22.75
C HIS A 223 10.56 -3.32 -23.79
N THR A 224 9.28 -3.22 -24.17
CA THR A 224 8.84 -2.33 -25.27
C THR A 224 8.66 -0.87 -24.87
N LEU A 225 8.47 -0.59 -23.58
CA LEU A 225 8.22 0.75 -23.07
C LEU A 225 9.01 1.00 -21.77
N SER A 226 9.64 2.17 -21.69
CA SER A 226 10.20 2.68 -20.46
C SER A 226 9.92 4.17 -20.32
N VAL A 227 9.09 4.51 -19.33
CA VAL A 227 8.71 5.88 -18.99
C VAL A 227 9.02 6.08 -17.52
N ALA A 228 9.67 7.20 -17.18
CA ALA A 228 9.94 7.56 -15.80
C ALA A 228 8.67 8.09 -15.12
N VAL A 229 8.25 7.45 -14.03
CA VAL A 229 7.00 7.75 -13.30
C VAL A 229 7.25 7.78 -11.81
N ASP A 230 6.47 8.59 -11.08
CA ASP A 230 6.50 8.66 -9.61
C ASP A 230 5.38 7.84 -8.97
N LEU A 231 4.40 7.35 -9.73
CA LEU A 231 3.37 6.42 -9.27
C LEU A 231 3.00 5.43 -10.36
N VAL A 232 2.87 4.15 -9.99
CA VAL A 232 2.34 3.09 -10.84
C VAL A 232 1.09 2.53 -10.21
N THR A 233 0.02 2.37 -10.98
CA THR A 233 -1.16 1.63 -10.57
C THR A 233 -1.46 0.51 -11.56
N PHE A 234 -2.13 -0.53 -11.08
CA PHE A 234 -2.49 -1.67 -11.91
C PHE A 234 -3.88 -2.18 -11.56
N ARG A 235 -4.61 -2.62 -12.58
CA ARG A 235 -5.97 -3.14 -12.45
C ARG A 235 -6.07 -4.45 -13.22
N PRO A 236 -6.55 -5.55 -12.61
CA PRO A 236 -6.79 -6.79 -13.33
C PRO A 236 -7.86 -6.61 -14.41
N GLU A 237 -7.62 -7.14 -15.61
CA GLU A 237 -8.55 -7.04 -16.74
C GLU A 237 -9.52 -8.24 -16.74
N GLY A 238 -10.77 -7.98 -17.12
CA GLY A 238 -11.81 -9.01 -17.18
C GLY A 238 -12.32 -9.51 -15.82
N VAL A 239 -11.89 -8.87 -14.72
CA VAL A 239 -12.31 -9.19 -13.35
C VAL A 239 -13.34 -8.17 -12.88
N GLN A 240 -14.41 -8.65 -12.26
CA GLN A 240 -15.35 -7.83 -11.52
C GLN A 240 -15.16 -8.08 -10.03
N SER A 241 -15.02 -7.00 -9.25
CA SER A 241 -15.04 -7.08 -7.79
C SER A 241 -16.44 -6.80 -7.27
N ASN A 242 -16.85 -7.49 -6.20
CA ASN A 242 -18.11 -7.24 -5.51
C ASN A 242 -17.93 -6.25 -4.35
N ALA A 243 -16.69 -5.92 -3.99
CA ALA A 243 -16.40 -4.94 -2.97
C ALA A 243 -16.60 -3.52 -3.48
N HIS A 244 -17.12 -2.65 -2.63
CA HIS A 244 -17.29 -1.21 -2.93
C HIS A 244 -16.40 -0.31 -2.09
N ALA A 245 -15.75 -0.86 -1.05
CA ALA A 245 -14.83 -0.15 -0.20
C ALA A 245 -13.72 -1.10 0.28
N LEU A 246 -12.64 -0.52 0.78
CA LEU A 246 -11.64 -1.23 1.57
C LEU A 246 -12.20 -1.54 2.95
N ARG A 247 -11.73 -2.66 3.47
CA ARG A 247 -11.90 -3.07 4.85
C ARG A 247 -10.58 -3.07 5.57
N GLU A 248 -9.56 -3.67 4.95
CA GLU A 248 -8.27 -3.90 5.57
C GLU A 248 -7.18 -3.91 4.52
N VAL A 249 -6.02 -3.38 4.90
CA VAL A 249 -4.76 -3.65 4.19
C VAL A 249 -3.74 -4.17 5.19
N SER A 250 -3.15 -5.32 4.89
CA SER A 250 -2.04 -5.85 5.66
C SER A 250 -0.71 -5.67 4.93
N LEU A 251 0.32 -5.36 5.73
CA LEU A 251 1.70 -5.15 5.30
C LEU A 251 2.58 -6.13 6.07
N GLN A 252 3.35 -6.96 5.35
CA GLN A 252 4.26 -7.93 5.94
C GLN A 252 5.66 -7.83 5.33
N GLY A 253 6.65 -7.49 6.16
CA GLY A 253 8.06 -7.49 5.79
C GLY A 253 8.67 -8.87 6.00
N VAL A 254 8.73 -9.68 4.93
CA VAL A 254 9.35 -11.01 5.00
C VAL A 254 10.86 -10.87 4.85
N GLY A 255 11.62 -11.46 5.78
CA GLY A 255 13.07 -11.24 5.87
C GLY A 255 13.43 -9.85 6.41
N LEU A 256 12.43 -9.07 6.88
CA LEU A 256 12.62 -7.78 7.53
C LEU A 256 12.28 -7.89 9.00
N GLN A 257 13.27 -7.64 9.86
CA GLN A 257 13.06 -7.59 11.31
C GLN A 257 12.17 -6.43 11.73
N SER A 258 12.16 -5.33 10.97
CA SER A 258 11.29 -4.20 11.24
C SER A 258 11.08 -3.32 10.01
N PHE A 259 9.96 -2.61 9.99
CA PHE A 259 9.72 -1.45 9.14
C PHE A 259 8.88 -0.41 9.89
N THR A 260 8.86 0.82 9.39
CA THR A 260 8.18 1.97 9.99
C THR A 260 7.15 2.49 9.01
N LEU A 261 5.90 2.62 9.46
CA LEU A 261 4.89 3.44 8.79
C LEU A 261 5.16 4.90 9.17
N GLN A 262 5.72 5.69 8.26
CA GLN A 262 6.03 7.09 8.49
C GLN A 262 4.79 7.98 8.43
N LYS A 263 3.80 7.56 7.63
CA LYS A 263 2.52 8.22 7.49
C LYS A 263 1.49 7.24 6.94
N VAL A 264 0.22 7.40 7.31
CA VAL A 264 -0.92 6.72 6.68
C VAL A 264 -1.98 7.75 6.31
N ALA A 265 -2.63 7.56 5.17
CA ALA A 265 -3.81 8.32 4.78
C ALA A 265 -4.89 7.37 4.27
N ARG A 266 -6.15 7.78 4.41
CA ARG A 266 -7.29 7.09 3.80
C ARG A 266 -8.21 8.08 3.11
N THR A 267 -8.82 7.63 2.03
CA THR A 267 -9.90 8.35 1.34
C THR A 267 -11.22 7.82 1.89
N PRO A 268 -12.04 8.65 2.54
CA PRO A 268 -13.37 8.25 3.01
C PRO A 268 -14.31 7.81 1.88
#